data_AF-A0A820PZV1-F1
#
_entry.id   AF-A0A820PZV1-F1
#
_cell.length_a   1.000
_cell.length_b   1.000
_cell.length_c   1.000
_cell.angle_alpha   90.00
_cell.angle_beta   90.00
_cell.angle_gamma   90.00
#
_symmetry.space_group_name_H-M   'P 1'
#
loop_
_entity.id
_entity.type
_entity.pdbx_description
1 polymer ?
#
loop_
_entity_poly.entity_id
_entity_poly.type
_entity_poly.pdbx_seq_one_letter_code
_entity_poly.pdbx_strand_id
1 'polypeptide(L)' 'MNLTRTLLNAIVYDKSVRPALHHLDVTNVSFDLSLAQLIDVDEKNQIITTNQWLTMKWPDPKLKWNPAHWDNVKL' A
#
# COMPACT_ATOMS: atom_id res chain seq x y z
N MET A 1 -9.08 0.54 24.06
CA MET A 1 -8.49 1.53 23.13
C MET A 1 -8.72 1.03 21.71
N ASN A 2 -8.58 1.84 20.65
CA ASN A 2 -8.77 1.38 19.26
C ASN A 2 -7.41 1.39 18.51
N LEU A 3 -7.06 0.26 17.88
CA LEU A 3 -5.78 0.06 17.20
C LEU A 3 -5.58 1.07 16.07
N THR A 4 -6.61 1.27 15.24
CA THR A 4 -6.53 2.17 14.08
C THR A 4 -6.28 3.61 14.50
N ARG A 5 -6.96 4.07 15.56
CA ARG A 5 -6.76 5.42 16.10
C ARG A 5 -5.36 5.62 16.68
N THR A 6 -4.77 4.55 17.21
CA THR A 6 -3.41 4.60 17.77
C THR A 6 -2.38 4.68 16.66
N LEU A 7 -2.50 3.84 15.63
CA LEU A 7 -1.55 3.78 14.52
C LEU A 7 -1.66 4.99 13.58
N LEU A 8 -2.87 5.46 13.30
CA LEU A 8 -3.12 6.53 12.32
C LEU A 8 -3.27 7.92 12.95
N ASN A 9 -2.84 8.08 14.20
CA ASN A 9 -2.81 9.39 14.84
C ASN A 9 -1.78 10.29 14.12
N ALA A 10 -2.18 11.52 13.76
CA ALA A 10 -1.32 12.47 13.06
C ALA A 10 -0.04 12.87 13.84
N ILE A 11 -0.01 12.69 15.17
CA ILE A 11 1.21 12.88 15.99
C ILE A 11 2.22 11.75 15.74
N VAL A 12 1.76 10.55 15.42
CA VAL A 12 2.58 9.34 15.31
C VAL A 12 2.87 8.99 13.84
N TYR A 13 1.91 9.23 12.94
CA TYR A 13 1.99 8.84 11.54
C TYR A 13 1.70 10.03 10.61
N ASP A 14 2.74 10.51 9.94
CA ASP A 14 2.62 11.48 8.84
C ASP A 14 2.59 10.74 7.51
N LYS A 15 1.43 10.78 6.84
CA LYS A 15 1.18 10.15 5.53
C LYS A 15 1.97 10.78 4.38
N SER A 16 2.54 11.96 4.58
CA SER A 16 3.29 12.70 3.53
C SER A 16 4.73 12.21 3.42
N VAL A 17 5.19 11.40 4.39
CA VAL A 17 6.57 10.96 4.50
C VAL A 17 6.68 9.48 4.13
N ARG A 18 7.77 9.13 3.43
CA ARG A 18 8.11 7.75 3.08
C ARG A 18 8.19 6.86 4.33
N PRO A 19 7.59 5.65 4.32
CA PRO A 19 7.65 4.73 5.45
C PRO A 19 9.01 4.02 5.52
N ALA A 20 9.96 4.68 6.18
CA ALA A 20 11.30 4.17 6.48
C ALA A 20 11.69 4.54 7.91
N LEU A 21 12.56 3.73 8.54
CA LEU A 21 13.08 4.03 9.89
C LEU A 21 14.23 5.03 9.82
N HIS A 22 15.16 4.81 8.89
CA HIS A 22 16.28 5.69 8.61
C HIS A 22 16.25 6.20 7.17
N HIS A 23 16.92 7.33 6.93
CA HIS A 23 16.94 7.98 5.62
C HIS A 23 17.55 7.10 4.51
N LEU A 24 18.50 6.21 4.86
CA LEU A 24 19.16 5.30 3.92
C LEU A 24 18.41 3.99 3.67
N ASP A 25 17.40 3.67 4.49
CA ASP A 25 16.67 2.42 4.33
C ASP A 25 15.87 2.47 3.02
N VAL A 26 15.82 1.38 2.26
CA VAL A 26 15.05 1.29 1.00
C VAL A 26 13.64 0.79 1.28
N THR A 27 12.63 1.43 0.67
CA THR A 27 11.25 0.93 0.70
C THR A 27 11.01 0.12 -0.57
N ASN A 28 11.12 -1.21 -0.46
CA ASN A 28 10.84 -2.10 -1.60
C ASN A 28 9.33 -2.16 -1.86
N VAL A 29 8.93 -1.80 -3.07
CA VAL A 29 7.54 -1.85 -3.52
C VAL A 29 7.42 -2.92 -4.60
N SER A 30 6.56 -3.91 -4.36
CA SER A 30 6.20 -4.93 -5.33
C SER A 30 4.87 -4.59 -5.98
N PHE A 31 4.81 -4.72 -7.30
CA PHE A 31 3.64 -4.43 -8.10
C PHE A 31 3.24 -5.70 -8.86
N ASP A 32 1.97 -6.08 -8.74
CA ASP A 32 1.35 -7.15 -9.50
C ASP A 32 0.23 -6.52 -10.35
N LEU A 33 0.24 -6.78 -11.65
CA LEU A 33 -0.81 -6.33 -12.57
C LEU A 33 -1.65 -7.52 -13.02
N SER A 34 -2.95 -7.44 -12.81
CA SER A 34 -3.91 -8.47 -13.25
C SER A 34 -4.92 -7.88 -14.21
N LEU A 35 -4.87 -8.34 -15.47
CA LEU A 35 -5.79 -7.94 -16.53
C LEU A 35 -7.15 -8.61 -16.32
N ALA A 36 -8.16 -7.77 -16.12
CA ALA A 36 -9.55 -8.21 -16.00
C ALA A 36 -10.21 -8.26 -17.38
N GLN A 37 -10.05 -7.22 -18.19
CA GLN A 37 -10.69 -7.12 -19.51
C GLN A 37 -9.96 -6.18 -20.46
N LEU A 38 -9.84 -6.56 -21.73
CA LEU A 38 -9.51 -5.67 -22.83
C LEU A 38 -10.80 -5.01 -23.33
N ILE A 39 -10.94 -3.71 -23.15
CA ILE A 39 -12.18 -2.96 -23.44
C ILE A 39 -12.21 -2.55 -24.91
N ASP A 40 -11.11 -1.96 -25.41
CA ASP A 40 -11.03 -1.44 -26.76
C ASP A 40 -9.58 -1.34 -27.25
N VAL A 41 -9.39 -1.40 -28.58
CA VAL A 41 -8.11 -1.22 -29.25
C VAL A 41 -8.31 -0.27 -30.43
N ASP A 42 -7.77 0.94 -30.32
CA ASP A 42 -7.71 1.91 -31.39
C ASP A 42 -6.31 1.89 -32.02
N GLU A 43 -6.16 1.10 -33.09
CA GLU A 43 -4.89 0.91 -33.78
C GLU A 43 -4.42 2.19 -34.48
N LYS A 44 -5.35 3.00 -35.00
CA LYS A 44 -5.02 4.24 -35.73
C LYS A 44 -4.39 5.26 -34.79
N ASN A 45 -4.88 5.34 -33.56
CA ASN A 45 -4.38 6.27 -32.53
C ASN A 45 -3.40 5.60 -31.55
N GLN A 46 -3.13 4.31 -31.67
CA GLN A 46 -2.24 3.52 -30.79
C GLN A 46 -2.68 3.50 -29.32
N ILE A 47 -3.99 3.38 -29.08
CA ILE A 47 -4.57 3.38 -27.73
C ILE A 47 -5.16 2.01 -27.43
N ILE A 48 -4.84 1.47 -26.25
CA ILE A 48 -5.43 0.24 -25.71
C ILE A 48 -6.13 0.59 -24.40
N THR A 49 -7.44 0.36 -24.35
CA THR A 49 -8.25 0.60 -23.15
C THR A 49 -8.46 -0.72 -22.43
N THR A 50 -8.05 -0.82 -21.16
CA THR A 50 -8.17 -2.07 -20.38
C THR A 50 -8.69 -1.82 -18.97
N ASN A 51 -9.41 -2.80 -18.42
CA ASN A 51 -9.74 -2.89 -17.01
C ASN A 51 -8.71 -3.80 -16.33
N GLN A 52 -8.06 -3.27 -15.28
CA GLN A 52 -6.92 -3.90 -14.63
C GLN A 52 -7.03 -3.74 -13.11
N TRP A 53 -6.55 -4.74 -12.40
CA TRP A 53 -6.25 -4.64 -10.97
C TRP A 53 -4.74 -4.44 -10.81
N LEU A 54 -4.34 -3.28 -10.29
CA LEU A 54 -2.97 -3.02 -9.86
C LEU A 54 -2.87 -3.27 -8.36
N THR A 55 -2.18 -4.33 -7.97
CA THR A 55 -1.89 -4.62 -6.57
C THR A 55 -0.49 -4.11 -6.25
N MET A 56 -0.38 -3.34 -5.18
CA MET A 56 0.89 -2.81 -4.69
C MET A 56 1.11 -3.24 -3.25
N LYS A 57 2.30 -3.72 -2.95
CA LYS A 57 2.67 -4.18 -1.61
C LYS A 57 4.01 -3.57 -1.22
N TRP A 58 4.06 -2.97 -0.04
CA TRP A 58 5.29 -2.50 0.56
C TRP A 58 5.22 -2.62 2.09
N PRO A 59 6.35 -2.85 2.78
CA PRO A 59 6.38 -2.85 4.23
C PRO A 59 6.33 -1.43 4.77
N ASP A 60 5.48 -1.18 5.77
CA ASP A 60 5.50 0.05 6.55
C ASP A 60 5.95 -0.26 8.00
N PRO A 61 7.17 0.13 8.40
CA PRO A 61 7.66 -0.17 9.75
C PRO A 61 6.95 0.61 10.85
N LYS A 62 6.24 1.71 10.53
CA LYS A 62 5.50 2.53 11.50
C LYS A 62 4.09 1.98 11.78
N LEU A 63 3.56 1.13 10.90
CA LEU A 63 2.26 0.48 11.06
C LEU A 63 2.41 -0.94 11.64
N LYS A 64 3.11 -1.06 12.78
CA LYS A 64 3.31 -2.32 13.51
C LYS A 64 2.74 -2.22 14.93
N TRP A 65 2.22 -3.33 15.45
CA TRP A 65 1.73 -3.44 16.82
C TRP A 65 2.05 -4.82 17.39
N ASN A 66 1.96 -4.93 18.72
CA ASN A 66 1.98 -6.23 19.40
C ASN A 66 0.55 -6.80 19.43
N PRO A 67 0.26 -7.94 18.77
CA PRO A 67 -1.08 -8.54 18.77
C PRO A 67 -1.65 -8.79 20.17
N ALA A 68 -0.80 -9.10 21.16
CA ALA A 68 -1.23 -9.35 22.53
C ALA A 68 -1.89 -8.13 23.21
N HIS A 69 -1.63 -6.92 22.71
CA HIS A 69 -2.22 -5.68 23.24
C HIS A 69 -3.55 -5.32 22.54
N TRP A 70 -3.92 -6.05 21.49
CA TRP A 70 -5.00 -5.70 20.57
C TRP A 70 -5.78 -6.94 20.15
N ASP A 71 -6.30 -7.71 21.12
CA ASP A 71 -7.16 -8.88 20.91
C ASP A 71 -6.60 -9.91 19.92
N ASN A 72 -5.28 -10.05 19.85
CA ASN A 72 -4.56 -10.92 18.92
C ASN A 72 -4.84 -10.67 17.43
N VAL A 73 -5.21 -9.44 17.06
CA VAL A 73 -5.24 -9.01 15.65
C VAL A 73 -3.83 -9.13 15.09
N LYS A 74 -3.67 -9.91 14.01
CA LYS A 74 -2.37 -10.20 13.38
C LYS A 74 -2.08 -9.24 12.22
N LEU A 75 -0.79 -9.05 11.97
CA LEU A 75 -0.26 -8.36 10.79
C LEU A 75 -0.59 -9.14 9.51
#